data_AF-A0A937YFX1-F1
#
_entry.id   AF-A0A937YFX1-F1
#
_cell.length_a   1.000
_cell.length_b   1.000
_cell.length_c   1.000
_cell.angle_alpha   90.00
_cell.angle_beta   90.00
_cell.angle_gamma   90.00
#
_symmetry.space_group_name_H-M   'P 1'
#
loop_
_entity.id
_entity.type
_entity.pdbx_description
1 polymer ?
#
loop_
_entity_poly.entity_id
_entity_poly.type
_entity_poly.pdbx_seq_one_letter_code
_entity_poly.pdbx_strand_id
1 'polypeptide(L)'
;MEDYEKLGAFYLGRPYDLATKQPTAPLLLYDSKDLTTHAICVGMTGSGKTGLCLALIEEAAIDGIPTLAIDPKGDLGNLLLTFPSLAAEDFAPWVNPEDAAKKGLVRRQNI
;
A
#
# COMPACT_ATOMS: atom_id res chain seq x y z
N MET A 1 20.14 15.46 -7.61
CA MET A 1 18.76 14.97 -7.42
C MET A 1 18.66 13.79 -8.36
N GLU A 2 18.76 12.57 -7.85
CA GLU A 2 18.64 11.38 -8.70
C GLU A 2 17.18 11.29 -9.14
N ASP A 3 16.95 11.26 -10.45
CA ASP A 3 15.61 11.08 -11.03
C ASP A 3 15.02 9.75 -10.54
N TYR A 4 13.84 9.86 -9.92
CA TYR A 4 13.11 8.77 -9.27
C TYR A 4 12.22 7.99 -10.26
N GLU A 5 11.82 8.61 -11.37
CA GLU A 5 10.98 8.01 -12.41
C GLU A 5 11.85 7.39 -13.51
N LYS A 6 12.41 6.21 -13.25
CA LYS A 6 12.98 5.37 -14.31
C LYS A 6 12.03 4.20 -14.53
N LEU A 7 11.39 4.18 -15.70
CA LEU A 7 10.55 3.06 -16.15
C LEU A 7 11.25 1.73 -15.87
N GLY A 8 10.59 0.84 -15.12
CA GLY A 8 11.13 -0.49 -14.81
C GLY A 8 12.02 -0.56 -13.56
N ALA A 9 12.03 0.46 -12.71
CA ALA A 9 12.70 0.42 -11.41
C ALA A 9 11.73 0.82 -10.29
N PHE A 10 11.50 -0.07 -9.33
CA PHE A 10 10.61 0.17 -8.20
C PHE A 10 11.38 0.72 -7.00
N TYR A 11 10.92 1.83 -6.44
CA TYR A 11 11.47 2.39 -5.22
C TYR A 11 11.01 1.60 -3.98
N LEU A 12 11.96 1.00 -3.25
CA LEU A 12 11.70 0.21 -2.03
C LEU A 12 12.20 0.88 -0.75
N GLY A 13 12.45 2.19 -0.79
CA GLY A 13 12.95 2.94 0.36
C GLY A 13 14.45 3.20 0.29
N ARG A 14 15.13 3.15 1.44
CA ARG A 14 16.57 3.41 1.55
C ARG A 14 17.24 2.32 2.38
N PRO A 15 18.46 1.89 2.03
CA PRO A 15 19.23 1.01 2.90
C PRO A 15 19.41 1.66 4.28
N TYR A 16 19.29 0.87 5.34
CA TYR A 16 19.37 1.35 6.72
C TYR A 16 20.68 0.91 7.35
N ASP A 17 21.48 1.87 7.81
CA ASP A 17 22.72 1.59 8.53
C ASP A 17 22.43 1.31 10.01
N LEU A 18 22.74 0.09 10.46
CA LEU A 18 22.50 -0.36 11.82
C LEU A 18 23.48 0.24 12.84
N ALA A 19 24.69 0.63 12.43
CA ALA A 19 25.69 1.22 13.32
C ALA A 19 25.31 2.67 13.64
N THR A 20 24.95 3.45 12.61
CA THR A 20 24.57 4.85 12.76
C THR A 20 23.09 5.05 13.08
N LYS A 21 22.27 3.99 12.92
CA LYS A 21 20.81 4.01 13.07
C LYS A 21 20.14 5.06 12.19
N GLN A 22 20.62 5.20 10.97
CA GLN A 22 20.12 6.17 10.01
C GLN A 22 19.93 5.52 8.63
N PRO A 23 18.93 5.96 7.86
CA PRO A 23 18.87 5.66 6.44
C PRO A 23 20.11 6.21 5.74
N THR A 24 20.68 5.43 4.84
CA THR A 24 21.74 5.88 3.95
C THR A 24 21.19 6.87 2.91
N ALA A 25 22.08 7.65 2.29
CA ALA A 25 21.70 8.61 1.25
C ALA A 25 21.09 7.97 -0.03
N PRO A 26 21.64 6.88 -0.61
CA PRO A 26 21.14 6.34 -1.86
C PRO A 26 19.74 5.73 -1.70
N LEU A 27 18.92 5.88 -2.75
CA LEU A 27 17.64 5.21 -2.86
C LEU A 27 17.85 3.73 -3.18
N LEU A 28 17.00 2.86 -2.65
CA LEU A 28 16.92 1.47 -3.06
C LEU A 28 15.94 1.37 -4.24
N LEU A 29 16.48 1.44 -5.45
CA LEU A 29 15.75 1.22 -6.70
C LEU A 29 15.93 -0.23 -7.13
N TYR A 30 14.86 -1.01 -7.11
CA TYR A 30 14.83 -2.43 -7.42
C TYR A 30 14.43 -2.66 -8.89
N ASP A 31 15.15 -3.49 -9.63
CA ASP A 31 14.82 -3.79 -11.03
C ASP A 31 13.53 -4.62 -11.10
N SER A 32 12.46 -4.07 -11.67
CA SER A 32 11.15 -4.74 -11.69
C SER A 32 11.16 -6.01 -12.53
N LYS A 33 12.16 -6.21 -13.42
CA LYS A 33 12.32 -7.44 -14.19
C LYS A 33 12.56 -8.66 -13.30
N ASP A 34 13.17 -8.49 -12.13
CA ASP A 34 13.38 -9.59 -11.20
C ASP A 34 12.04 -10.15 -10.66
N LEU A 35 10.98 -9.33 -10.63
CA LEU A 35 9.64 -9.74 -10.18
C LEU A 35 8.89 -10.60 -11.21
N THR A 36 9.40 -10.73 -12.44
CA THR A 36 8.80 -11.58 -13.48
C THR A 36 9.02 -13.08 -13.22
N THR A 37 9.94 -13.43 -12.32
CA THR A 37 10.27 -14.82 -11.96
C THR A 37 9.70 -15.29 -10.62
N HIS A 38 8.64 -14.63 -10.14
CA HIS A 38 8.01 -14.82 -8.83
C HIS A 38 8.86 -14.30 -7.67
N ALA A 39 8.18 -13.77 -6.66
CA ALA A 39 8.79 -13.31 -5.42
C ALA A 39 8.01 -13.89 -4.23
N ILE A 40 8.71 -14.03 -3.10
CA ILE A 40 8.10 -14.45 -1.83
C ILE A 40 8.48 -13.45 -0.73
N CYS A 41 7.48 -12.95 -0.01
CA CYS A 41 7.70 -12.10 1.17
C CYS A 41 7.41 -12.90 2.43
N VAL A 42 8.42 -13.07 3.29
CA VAL A 42 8.33 -13.84 4.54
C VAL A 42 8.63 -12.96 5.76
N GLY A 43 7.99 -13.24 6.89
CA GLY A 43 8.13 -12.45 8.11
C GLY A 43 6.96 -12.62 9.07
N MET A 44 7.14 -12.21 10.32
CA MET A 44 6.09 -12.28 11.37
C MET A 44 5.03 -11.18 11.19
N THR A 45 3.90 -11.27 11.89
CA THR A 45 2.92 -10.16 11.94
C THR A 45 3.59 -8.88 12.45
N GLY A 46 3.28 -7.74 11.82
CA GLY A 46 3.90 -6.45 12.16
C GLY A 46 5.28 -6.21 11.54
N SER A 47 5.86 -7.17 10.80
CA SER A 47 7.16 -7.00 10.14
C SER A 47 7.11 -6.16 8.85
N GLY A 48 5.96 -5.60 8.49
CA GLY A 48 5.81 -4.76 7.29
C GLY A 48 5.54 -5.50 5.97
N LYS A 49 5.23 -6.82 5.97
CA LYS A 49 4.94 -7.57 4.73
C LYS A 49 3.84 -6.93 3.88
N THR A 50 2.69 -6.61 4.48
CA THR A 50 1.60 -5.93 3.78
C THR A 50 2.06 -4.58 3.24
N GLY A 51 2.80 -3.80 4.03
CA GLY A 51 3.36 -2.52 3.59
C GLY A 51 4.30 -2.64 2.39
N LEU A 52 5.14 -3.69 2.36
CA LEU A 52 5.99 -3.98 1.20
C LEU A 52 5.15 -4.33 -0.04
N CYS A 53 4.12 -5.15 0.10
CA CYS A 53 3.21 -5.45 -1.01
C CYS A 53 2.51 -4.19 -1.54
N LEU A 54 2.06 -3.30 -0.63
CA LEU A 54 1.44 -2.03 -1.01
C LEU A 54 2.41 -1.15 -1.81
N ALA A 55 3.65 -0.99 -1.32
CA ALA A 55 4.68 -0.24 -2.05
C ALA A 55 4.91 -0.81 -3.45
N LEU A 56 5.02 -2.14 -3.59
CA LEU A 56 5.16 -2.77 -4.90
C LEU A 56 3.97 -2.49 -5.84
N ILE A 57 2.74 -2.47 -5.31
CA ILE A 57 1.53 -2.17 -6.08
C ILE A 57 1.50 -0.69 -6.50
N GLU A 58 1.91 0.21 -5.61
CA GLU A 58 2.00 1.66 -5.88
C GLU A 58 3.03 1.95 -6.99
N GLU A 59 4.23 1.37 -6.90
CA GLU A 59 5.28 1.51 -7.92
C GLU A 59 4.83 0.92 -9.27
N ALA A 60 4.16 -0.25 -9.25
CA ALA A 60 3.58 -0.83 -10.45
C ALA A 60 2.51 0.08 -11.08
N ALA A 61 1.68 0.73 -10.26
CA ALA A 61 0.65 1.65 -10.73
C ALA A 61 1.25 2.94 -11.35
N ILE A 62 2.33 3.47 -10.76
CA ILE A 62 3.08 4.62 -11.30
C ILE A 62 3.63 4.28 -12.70
N ASP A 63 4.18 3.08 -12.87
CA ASP A 63 4.69 2.56 -14.16
C ASP A 63 3.57 2.13 -15.14
N GLY A 64 2.28 2.25 -14.76
CA GLY A 64 1.15 1.84 -15.59
C GLY A 64 0.98 0.33 -15.75
N ILE A 65 1.59 -0.46 -14.85
CA ILE A 65 1.50 -1.92 -14.83
C ILE A 65 0.22 -2.34 -14.09
N PRO A 66 -0.70 -3.10 -14.72
CA PRO A 66 -1.92 -3.53 -14.07
C PRO A 66 -1.64 -4.56 -12.98
N THR A 67 -2.30 -4.41 -11.83
CA THR A 67 -2.17 -5.31 -10.68
C THR A 67 -3.48 -6.07 -10.43
N LEU A 68 -3.37 -7.39 -10.25
CA LEU A 68 -4.42 -8.23 -9.66
C LEU A 68 -3.99 -8.70 -8.27
N ALA A 69 -4.64 -8.20 -7.23
CA ALA A 69 -4.35 -8.57 -5.85
C ALA A 69 -5.42 -9.56 -5.32
N ILE A 70 -4.96 -10.69 -4.77
CA ILE A 70 -5.82 -11.64 -4.06
C ILE A 70 -5.52 -11.50 -2.57
N ASP A 71 -6.48 -10.91 -1.86
CA ASP A 71 -6.31 -10.55 -0.45
C ASP A 71 -7.34 -11.26 0.44
N PRO A 72 -6.97 -12.39 1.08
CA PRO A 72 -7.86 -13.07 2.00
C PRO A 72 -8.00 -12.34 3.36
N LYS A 73 -7.11 -11.39 3.66
CA LYS A 73 -7.14 -10.60 4.91
C LYS A 73 -8.07 -9.40 4.78
N GLY A 74 -8.24 -8.89 3.56
CA GLY A 74 -9.07 -7.74 3.24
C GLY A 74 -8.46 -6.39 3.61
N ASP A 75 -7.16 -6.35 3.93
CA ASP A 75 -6.45 -5.13 4.32
C ASP A 75 -5.92 -4.32 3.13
N LEU A 76 -5.63 -4.95 1.98
CA LEU A 76 -5.18 -4.28 0.75
C LEU A 76 -6.28 -3.43 0.11
N GLY A 77 -7.56 -3.81 0.30
CA GLY A 77 -8.70 -3.04 -0.19
C GLY A 77 -8.77 -1.61 0.38
N ASN A 78 -8.10 -1.37 1.52
CA ASN A 78 -8.02 -0.04 2.13
C ASN A 78 -7.29 0.99 1.25
N LEU A 79 -6.50 0.56 0.26
CA LEU A 79 -5.93 1.45 -0.76
C LEU A 79 -7.00 2.26 -1.50
N LEU A 80 -8.22 1.73 -1.62
CA LEU A 80 -9.32 2.44 -2.28
C LEU A 80 -9.95 3.52 -1.39
N LEU A 81 -9.55 3.60 -0.12
CA LEU A 81 -10.08 4.55 0.86
C LEU A 81 -9.25 5.84 0.97
N THR A 82 -8.25 6.03 0.11
CA THR A 82 -7.37 7.21 0.10
C THR A 82 -8.00 8.38 -0.65
N PHE A 83 -9.14 8.87 -0.17
CA PHE A 83 -9.86 9.98 -0.80
C PHE A 83 -9.10 11.31 -0.65
N PRO A 84 -9.18 12.24 -1.63
CA PRO A 84 -8.49 13.53 -1.55
C PRO A 84 -8.89 14.37 -0.33
N SER A 85 -10.17 14.37 0.03
CA SER A 85 -10.74 15.14 1.13
C SER A 85 -10.75 14.40 2.47
N LEU A 86 -10.66 13.07 2.45
CA LEU A 86 -10.88 12.21 3.61
C LEU A 86 -12.14 12.60 4.40
N ALA A 87 -13.20 13.05 3.71
CA ALA A 87 -14.43 13.47 4.35
C ALA A 87 -15.21 12.24 4.81
N ALA A 88 -15.95 12.33 5.91
CA ALA A 88 -16.68 11.19 6.47
C ALA A 88 -17.67 10.57 5.46
N GLU A 89 -18.22 11.40 4.58
CA GLU A 89 -19.15 11.03 3.52
C GLU A 89 -18.50 10.14 2.45
N ASP A 90 -17.20 10.33 2.18
CA ASP A 90 -16.43 9.55 1.20
C ASP A 90 -16.34 8.08 1.64
N PHE A 91 -16.31 7.82 2.96
CA PHE A 91 -16.27 6.48 3.53
C PHE A 91 -17.65 5.82 3.62
N ALA A 92 -18.74 6.60 3.54
CA ALA A 92 -20.09 6.09 3.79
C ALA A 92 -20.53 4.91 2.88
N PRO A 93 -20.12 4.82 1.59
CA PRO A 93 -20.40 3.65 0.75
C PRO A 93 -19.68 2.37 1.20
N TRP A 94 -18.57 2.51 1.92
CA TRP A 94 -17.68 1.42 2.33
C TRP A 94 -17.98 0.89 3.73
N VAL A 95 -18.91 1.54 4.46
CA VAL A 95 -19.36 1.10 5.78
C VAL A 95 -20.37 -0.05 5.63
N ASN A 96 -20.10 -1.18 6.28
CA ASN A 96 -21.04 -2.29 6.36
C ASN A 96 -22.26 -1.92 7.23
N PRO A 97 -23.48 -1.86 6.67
CA PRO A 97 -24.69 -1.50 7.42
C PRO A 97 -25.01 -2.47 8.57
N GLU A 98 -24.71 -3.76 8.40
CA GLU A 98 -25.00 -4.78 9.42
C GLU A 98 -24.10 -4.61 10.65
N ASP A 99 -22.82 -4.29 10.45
CA ASP A 99 -21.89 -4.06 11.55
C ASP A 99 -22.20 -2.75 12.28
N ALA A 100 -22.68 -1.73 11.57
CA ALA A 100 -23.20 -0.51 12.17
C ALA A 100 -24.43 -0.82 13.06
N ALA A 101 -25.38 -1.60 12.53
CA ALA A 101 -26.59 -1.98 13.26
C ALA A 101 -26.29 -2.77 14.54
N LYS A 102 -25.36 -3.73 14.50
CA LYS A 102 -24.90 -4.49 15.69
C LYS A 102 -24.33 -3.58 16.79
N LYS A 103 -23.75 -2.44 16.41
CA LYS A 103 -23.22 -1.42 17.34
C LYS A 103 -24.25 -0.37 17.75
N GLY A 104 -25.51 -0.51 17.34
CA GLY A 104 -26.57 0.47 17.60
C GLY A 104 -26.38 1.78 16.83
N LEU A 105 -25.55 1.80 15.79
CA LEU A 105 -25.26 2.97 14.97
C LEU A 105 -26.15 2.95 13.72
N VAL A 106 -26.71 4.11 13.39
CA VAL A 106 -27.51 4.34 12.17
C VAL A 106 -26.76 5.29 11.25
N ARG A 107 -26.75 4.97 9.95
CA ARG A 107 -26.17 5.84 8.93
C ARG A 107 -26.89 7.18 8.97
N ARG A 108 -26.17 8.27 9.21
CA ARG A 108 -26.71 9.62 9.07
C ARG A 108 -27.10 9.80 7.60
N GLN A 109 -28.38 9.96 7.33
CA GLN A 109 -28.86 10.39 6.02
C GLN A 109 -28.68 11.90 5.98
N ASN A 110 -27.86 12.39 5.04
CA ASN A 110 -27.69 13.82 4.82
C ASN A 110 -29.03 14.39 4.34
N ILE A 111 -29.61 15.30 5.13
CA ILE A 111 -30.66 16.25 4.71
C ILE A 111 -29.94 17.51 4.27
#